data_AF-A0A972JFK4-F1
#
_entry.id   AF-A0A972JFK4-F1
#
_cell.length_a   1.000
_cell.length_b   1.000
_cell.length_c   1.000
_cell.angle_alpha   90.00
_cell.angle_beta   90.00
_cell.angle_gamma   90.00
#
_symmetry.space_group_name_H-M   'P 1'
#
loop_
_entity.id
_entity.type
_entity.pdbx_description
1 polymer ?
#
loop_
_entity_poly.entity_id
_entity_poly.type
_entity_poly.pdbx_seq_one_letter_code
_entity_poly.pdbx_strand_id
1 'polypeptide(L)'
;MKAFLSLILFSCGVCYSQVTKSTVNTQETTNTNTTTGVKTSTTTETTDTILPSAQQDIKTTNVTETTTVNQRDAQGVIIQSTVTKTTSVINQTDETIPPVLVESNTANFLNAHIQVVKAETSDNLFKITYFDKSNHDRLTYYETPIVRNGYIGYHEHISVFKFQFPISIVTVPFKVRPNFQGRKQLAKADVDNIGVNLAIYQYSLHRLFYDGKTSNHKFSIGLMAAPMVQEFNEENTNEYLNEDESYTQLMLSSGITLSYTYKELSFTIIPLGWDTALTTVGKHWVYNGRPWYGFGIALDTKFLGFGSSI
;
A
#
# COMPACT_ATOMS: atom_id res chain seq x y z
N MET A 1 24.18 -14.24 -22.22
CA MET A 1 22.95 -14.38 -21.40
C MET A 1 23.28 -14.28 -19.91
N LYS A 2 23.93 -13.19 -19.49
CA LYS A 2 24.36 -12.87 -18.12
C LYS A 2 24.35 -11.35 -17.96
N ALA A 3 23.17 -10.75 -17.84
CA ALA A 3 23.00 -9.33 -17.49
C ALA A 3 21.50 -9.05 -17.33
N PHE A 4 20.85 -9.64 -16.32
CA PHE A 4 19.48 -9.30 -15.94
C PHE A 4 19.27 -9.65 -14.46
N LEU A 5 20.09 -9.07 -13.59
CA LEU A 5 19.87 -9.11 -12.14
C LEU A 5 20.62 -7.96 -11.45
N SER A 6 20.28 -6.73 -11.79
CA SER A 6 20.65 -5.55 -11.00
C SER A 6 19.64 -4.45 -11.27
N LEU A 7 18.43 -4.61 -10.75
CA LEU A 7 17.44 -3.54 -10.69
C LEU A 7 16.49 -3.84 -9.53
N ILE A 8 16.79 -3.25 -8.37
CA ILE A 8 15.92 -2.68 -7.33
C ILE A 8 16.84 -2.37 -6.14
N LEU A 9 17.59 -1.29 -6.29
CA LEU A 9 18.10 -0.50 -5.17
C LEU A 9 17.78 0.94 -5.54
N PHE A 10 16.64 1.43 -5.06
CA PHE A 10 16.26 2.83 -5.20
C PHE A 10 17.20 3.64 -4.29
N SER A 11 18.23 4.24 -4.89
CA SER A 11 19.04 5.27 -4.25
C SER A 11 18.17 6.52 -4.06
N CYS A 12 18.02 6.92 -2.81
CA CYS A 12 17.43 8.20 -2.42
C CYS A 12 18.32 9.33 -2.98
N GLY A 13 17.87 9.95 -4.07
CA GLY A 13 18.52 11.13 -4.64
C GLY A 13 18.26 12.34 -3.75
N VAL A 14 19.28 12.75 -3.01
CA VAL A 14 19.30 13.99 -2.23
C VAL A 14 19.39 15.17 -3.20
N CYS A 15 18.27 15.87 -3.40
CA CYS A 15 18.29 17.23 -3.94
C CYS A 15 18.64 18.21 -2.80
N TYR A 16 19.87 18.72 -2.80
CA TYR A 16 20.26 19.86 -1.97
C TYR A 16 19.68 21.13 -2.58
N SER A 17 18.53 21.58 -2.08
CA SER A 17 18.17 22.99 -2.09
C SER A 17 18.72 23.59 -0.80
N GLN A 18 19.61 24.59 -0.91
CA GLN A 18 20.13 25.34 0.23
C GLN A 18 18.99 26.23 0.78
N VAL A 19 18.13 25.66 1.62
CA VAL A 19 17.25 26.43 2.50
C VAL A 19 18.08 26.79 3.73
N THR A 20 18.35 28.07 3.91
CA THR A 20 18.95 28.57 5.16
C THR A 20 17.89 28.51 6.25
N LYS A 21 17.82 27.38 6.96
CA LYS A 21 16.98 27.24 8.16
C LYS A 21 17.67 27.96 9.32
N SER A 22 17.04 29.01 9.83
CA SER A 22 17.36 29.53 11.16
C SER A 22 16.48 28.80 12.16
N THR A 23 17.05 27.83 12.87
CA THR A 23 16.34 27.13 13.96
C THR A 23 16.63 27.85 15.27
N VAL A 24 15.63 28.54 15.81
CA VAL A 24 15.67 29.00 17.19
C VAL A 24 15.00 27.92 18.06
N ASN A 25 15.81 27.11 18.73
CA ASN A 25 15.30 26.12 19.67
C ASN A 25 15.07 26.78 21.03
N THR A 26 13.82 27.09 21.36
CA THR A 26 13.43 27.40 22.75
C THR A 26 12.88 26.12 23.37
N GLN A 27 13.66 25.46 24.24
CA GLN A 27 13.19 24.30 25.00
C GLN A 27 12.58 24.76 26.32
N GLU A 28 11.26 24.66 26.44
CA GLU A 28 10.58 24.82 27.73
C GLU A 28 10.16 23.44 28.24
N THR A 29 10.87 22.93 29.25
CA THR A 29 10.57 21.63 29.86
C THR A 29 9.70 21.84 31.09
N THR A 30 8.42 21.53 30.99
CA THR A 30 7.52 21.54 32.16
C THR A 30 7.34 20.12 32.68
N ASN A 31 7.98 19.80 33.80
CA ASN A 31 7.80 18.52 34.48
C ASN A 31 6.62 18.61 35.45
N THR A 32 5.53 17.90 35.17
CA THR A 32 4.42 17.74 36.13
C THR A 32 4.38 16.30 36.60
N ASN A 33 4.80 16.05 37.84
CA ASN A 33 4.73 14.73 38.45
C ASN A 33 3.32 14.50 38.99
N THR A 34 2.57 13.63 38.33
CA THR A 34 1.34 13.06 38.87
C THR A 34 1.55 11.55 39.01
N THR A 35 0.98 10.94 40.05
CA THR A 35 1.23 9.55 40.51
C THR A 35 0.82 8.46 39.52
N THR A 36 0.65 8.75 38.23
CA THR A 36 0.36 7.79 37.17
C THR A 36 0.88 8.35 35.83
N GLY A 37 2.18 8.22 35.60
CA GLY A 37 2.83 8.52 34.31
C GLY A 37 3.62 9.83 34.26
N VAL A 38 4.78 9.78 33.59
CA VAL A 38 5.60 10.97 33.26
C VAL A 38 5.10 11.49 31.91
N LYS A 39 4.48 12.67 31.90
CA LYS A 39 4.14 13.38 30.66
C LYS A 39 5.27 14.34 30.34
N THR A 40 6.08 14.01 29.33
CA THR A 40 7.06 14.95 28.75
C THR A 40 6.38 15.65 27.59
N SER A 41 6.38 16.99 27.59
CA SER A 41 5.93 17.80 26.46
C SER A 41 7.13 18.59 25.94
N THR A 42 7.45 18.39 24.66
CA THR A 42 8.50 19.16 23.97
C THR A 42 7.81 20.05 22.96
N THR A 43 7.98 21.36 23.06
CA THR A 43 7.53 22.32 22.04
C THR A 43 8.73 22.69 21.17
N THR A 44 8.63 22.43 19.86
CA THR A 44 9.65 22.86 18.89
C THR A 44 9.02 23.89 17.97
N GLU A 45 9.46 25.15 18.04
CA GLU A 45 9.06 26.19 17.10
C GLU A 45 10.01 26.19 15.91
N THR A 46 9.49 25.97 14.70
CA THR A 46 10.28 26.11 13.45
C THR A 46 9.67 27.24 12.63
N THR A 47 10.46 28.28 12.36
CA THR A 47 10.06 29.37 11.45
C THR A 47 10.77 29.17 10.11
N ASP A 48 10.02 28.74 9.09
CA ASP A 48 10.53 28.70 7.72
C ASP A 48 10.25 30.06 7.06
N THR A 49 11.30 30.77 6.65
CA THR A 49 11.19 32.04 5.91
C THR A 49 11.45 31.75 4.43
N ILE A 50 10.45 31.95 3.57
CA ILE A 50 10.60 31.79 2.12
C ILE A 50 11.03 33.16 1.57
N LEU A 51 12.21 33.25 0.93
CA LEU A 51 12.70 34.50 0.34
C LEU A 51 11.79 34.99 -0.81
N PRO A 52 11.62 36.31 -1.00
CA PRO A 52 10.55 36.84 -1.83
C PRO A 52 10.92 36.86 -3.32
N SER A 53 10.02 36.29 -4.13
CA SER A 53 9.58 36.94 -5.36
C SER A 53 8.10 37.32 -5.20
N ALA A 54 7.84 38.52 -4.68
CA ALA A 54 6.54 39.22 -4.72
C ALA A 54 5.26 38.42 -4.35
N GLN A 55 5.30 37.54 -3.34
CA GLN A 55 4.11 36.94 -2.74
C GLN A 55 4.17 37.07 -1.22
N GLN A 56 3.02 37.35 -0.60
CA GLN A 56 2.83 37.59 0.83
C GLN A 56 3.64 36.60 1.70
N ASP A 57 4.32 37.12 2.73
CA ASP A 57 5.05 36.30 3.71
C ASP A 57 4.06 35.45 4.51
N ILE A 58 3.95 34.16 4.17
CA ILE A 58 3.17 33.20 4.95
C ILE A 58 4.06 32.64 6.05
N LYS A 59 3.86 33.10 7.30
CA LYS A 59 4.53 32.51 8.46
C LYS A 59 3.74 31.28 8.91
N THR A 60 4.31 30.10 8.74
CA THR A 60 3.76 28.85 9.30
C THR A 60 4.50 28.52 10.58
N THR A 61 3.79 28.45 11.70
CA THR A 61 4.31 27.98 12.99
C THR A 61 3.83 26.56 13.21
N ASN A 62 4.74 25.60 13.22
CA ASN A 62 4.44 24.22 13.60
C ASN A 62 4.69 24.03 15.10
N VAL A 63 3.68 23.52 15.82
CA VAL A 63 3.77 23.11 17.22
C VAL A 63 3.62 21.60 17.25
N THR A 64 4.71 20.87 17.45
CA THR A 64 4.69 19.42 17.61
C THR A 64 4.69 19.06 19.09
N GLU A 65 3.60 18.51 19.61
CA GLU A 65 3.50 17.92 20.93
C GLU A 65 3.72 16.41 20.85
N THR A 66 4.83 15.92 21.38
CA THR A 66 5.05 14.48 21.56
C THR A 66 4.70 14.11 22.99
N THR A 67 3.72 13.23 23.17
CA THR A 67 3.37 12.63 24.47
C THR A 67 3.83 11.17 24.47
N THR A 68 4.77 10.83 25.33
CA THR A 68 5.16 9.44 25.60
C THR A 68 4.41 8.94 26.83
N VAL A 69 3.66 7.85 26.69
CA VAL A 69 2.99 7.18 27.82
C VAL A 69 3.68 5.84 28.05
N ASN A 70 4.29 5.72 29.23
CA ASN A 70 4.85 4.47 29.73
C ASN A 70 3.80 3.78 30.59
N GLN A 71 3.29 2.64 30.14
CA GLN A 71 2.39 1.79 30.92
C GLN A 71 3.14 0.52 31.34
N ARG A 72 2.90 0.03 32.56
CA ARG A 72 3.35 -1.32 32.94
C ARG A 72 2.23 -2.30 32.64
N ASP A 73 2.57 -3.40 31.99
CA ASP A 73 1.64 -4.51 31.85
C ASP A 73 1.45 -5.25 33.20
N ALA A 74 0.61 -6.28 33.22
CA ALA A 74 0.32 -7.05 34.43
C ALA A 74 1.54 -7.81 35.03
N GLN A 75 2.67 -7.82 34.33
CA GLN A 75 3.92 -8.50 34.69
C GLN A 75 5.00 -7.46 35.01
N GLY A 76 4.69 -6.17 34.93
CA GLY A 76 5.60 -5.08 35.21
C GLY A 76 6.50 -4.67 34.04
N VAL A 77 6.29 -5.19 32.82
CA VAL A 77 7.02 -4.79 31.61
C VAL A 77 6.54 -3.43 31.14
N ILE A 78 7.47 -2.52 30.84
CA ILE A 78 7.16 -1.17 30.37
C ILE A 78 6.82 -1.22 28.89
N ILE A 79 5.58 -0.90 28.54
CA ILE A 79 5.12 -0.63 27.18
C ILE A 79 5.18 0.88 26.96
N GLN A 80 6.02 1.31 26.03
CA GLN A 80 6.16 2.71 25.65
C GLN A 80 5.29 2.98 24.42
N SER A 81 4.31 3.87 24.56
CA SER A 81 3.55 4.41 23.43
C SER A 81 3.92 5.87 23.23
N THR A 82 4.09 6.30 21.98
CA THR A 82 4.42 7.68 21.65
C THR A 82 3.34 8.22 20.72
N VAL A 83 2.68 9.29 21.14
CA VAL A 83 1.68 10.01 20.36
C VAL A 83 2.29 11.35 19.99
N THR A 84 2.40 11.63 18.69
CA THR A 84 2.89 12.93 18.20
C THR A 84 1.74 13.67 17.54
N LYS A 85 1.34 14.80 18.15
CA LYS A 85 0.37 15.73 17.59
C LYS A 85 1.12 16.92 16.99
N THR A 86 0.94 17.19 15.71
CA THR A 86 1.50 18.41 15.10
C THR A 86 0.36 19.38 14.78
N THR A 87 0.44 20.60 15.29
CA THR A 87 -0.51 21.66 14.99
C THR A 87 0.20 22.71 14.16
N SER A 88 -0.25 22.93 12.93
CA SER A 88 0.28 23.98 12.07
C SER A 88 -0.64 25.20 12.16
N VAL A 89 -0.11 26.30 12.68
CA VAL A 89 -0.80 27.60 12.69
C VAL A 89 -0.23 28.42 11.54
N ILE A 90 -1.07 28.74 10.56
CA ILE A 90 -0.73 29.64 9.47
C ILE A 90 -1.17 31.04 9.91
N ASN A 91 -0.21 31.90 10.26
CA ASN A 91 -0.49 33.29 10.58
C ASN A 91 -0.43 34.10 9.28
N GLN A 92 -1.60 34.40 8.70
CA GLN A 92 -1.71 35.43 7.67
C GLN A 92 -1.79 36.80 8.34
N THR A 93 -1.01 37.76 7.85
CA THR A 93 -0.96 39.15 8.35
C THR A 93 -2.18 39.99 7.98
N ASP A 94 -3.19 39.39 7.37
CA ASP A 94 -4.46 40.05 7.06
C ASP A 94 -5.45 39.79 8.21
N GLU A 95 -5.64 40.78 9.09
CA GLU A 95 -6.51 40.74 10.27
C GLU A 95 -8.00 40.46 9.94
N THR A 96 -8.36 40.41 8.65
CA THR A 96 -9.73 40.17 8.19
C THR A 96 -10.08 38.70 7.97
N ILE A 97 -9.10 37.78 7.98
CA ILE A 97 -9.35 36.35 7.75
C ILE A 97 -9.07 35.56 9.05
N PRO A 98 -10.09 34.89 9.65
CA PRO A 98 -9.87 34.10 10.85
C PRO A 98 -8.86 32.97 10.57
N PRO A 99 -7.99 32.63 11.54
CA PRO A 99 -6.97 31.61 11.37
C PRO A 99 -7.61 30.27 10.98
N VAL A 100 -7.15 29.69 9.88
CA VAL A 100 -7.56 28.35 9.45
C VAL A 100 -6.79 27.34 10.29
N LEU A 101 -7.49 26.66 11.21
CA LEU A 101 -6.95 25.50 11.91
C LEU A 101 -6.79 24.34 10.92
N VAL A 102 -5.54 24.05 10.56
CA VAL A 102 -5.19 22.82 9.84
C VAL A 102 -5.00 21.73 10.89
N GLU A 103 -6.07 21.00 11.21
CA GLU A 103 -5.98 19.80 12.05
C GLU A 103 -5.21 18.72 11.28
N SER A 104 -3.98 18.42 11.70
CA SER A 104 -3.24 17.27 11.17
C SER A 104 -3.86 15.98 11.71
N ASN A 105 -4.07 15.00 10.83
CA ASN A 105 -4.57 13.69 11.24
C ASN A 105 -3.53 13.02 12.15
N THR A 106 -3.84 12.83 13.43
CA THR A 106 -3.01 12.03 14.35
C THR A 106 -3.07 10.57 13.95
N ALA A 107 -1.96 10.07 13.40
CA ALA A 107 -1.77 8.67 13.08
C ALA A 107 -0.99 7.97 14.19
N ASN A 108 -1.63 7.04 14.90
CA ASN A 108 -0.96 6.20 15.89
C ASN A 108 -0.66 4.84 15.24
N PHE A 109 0.61 4.48 15.07
CA PHE A 109 1.02 3.19 14.52
C PHE A 109 1.40 2.22 15.65
N LEU A 110 0.77 1.05 15.66
CA LEU A 110 1.20 -0.06 16.48
C LEU A 110 2.31 -0.81 15.74
N ASN A 111 3.51 -0.81 16.31
CA ASN A 111 4.70 -1.47 15.74
C ASN A 111 4.74 -2.99 16.00
N ALA A 112 3.72 -3.57 16.62
CA ALA A 112 3.66 -4.98 16.97
C ALA A 112 2.92 -5.80 15.91
N HIS A 113 3.26 -7.10 15.81
CA HIS A 113 2.46 -8.08 15.08
C HIS A 113 1.17 -8.35 15.84
N ILE A 114 0.15 -7.55 15.56
CA ILE A 114 -1.13 -7.64 16.27
C ILE A 114 -2.19 -8.36 15.44
N GLN A 115 -3.08 -9.07 16.13
CA GLN A 115 -4.35 -9.55 15.57
C GLN A 115 -5.48 -8.90 16.35
N VAL A 116 -6.19 -7.96 15.72
CA VAL A 116 -7.29 -7.23 16.35
C VAL A 116 -8.46 -8.18 16.58
N VAL A 117 -8.91 -8.26 17.83
CA VAL A 117 -10.07 -9.06 18.26
C VAL A 117 -11.32 -8.20 18.28
N LYS A 118 -11.20 -6.98 18.81
CA LYS A 118 -12.32 -6.07 18.99
C LYS A 118 -11.86 -4.62 18.92
N ALA A 119 -12.64 -3.76 18.28
CA ALA A 119 -12.51 -2.32 18.35
C ALA A 119 -13.83 -1.74 18.87
N GLU A 120 -13.76 -0.88 19.86
CA GLU A 120 -14.90 -0.25 20.51
C GLU A 120 -14.69 1.25 20.58
N THR A 121 -15.78 1.99 20.39
CA THR A 121 -15.82 3.45 20.50
C THR A 121 -16.86 3.77 21.56
N SER A 122 -16.44 4.48 22.62
CA SER A 122 -17.32 5.07 23.64
C SER A 122 -17.15 6.59 23.62
N ASP A 123 -18.01 7.30 24.35
CA ASP A 123 -18.21 8.77 24.23
C ASP A 123 -16.96 9.60 23.97
N ASN A 124 -15.83 9.30 24.64
CA ASN A 124 -14.56 10.02 24.43
C ASN A 124 -13.34 9.10 24.25
N LEU A 125 -13.53 7.78 24.16
CA LEU A 125 -12.43 6.81 24.16
C LEU A 125 -12.58 5.80 23.03
N PHE A 126 -11.46 5.55 22.35
CA PHE A 126 -11.32 4.45 21.42
C PHE A 126 -10.50 3.35 22.08
N LYS A 127 -11.06 2.14 22.14
CA LYS A 127 -10.43 0.95 22.72
C LYS A 127 -10.25 -0.10 21.64
N ILE A 128 -9.05 -0.64 21.51
CA ILE A 128 -8.77 -1.81 20.69
C ILE A 128 -8.18 -2.92 21.55
N THR A 129 -8.78 -4.10 21.43
CA THR A 129 -8.32 -5.34 22.04
C THR A 129 -7.71 -6.21 20.94
N TYR A 130 -6.50 -6.69 21.16
CA TYR A 130 -5.74 -7.45 20.17
C TYR A 130 -4.86 -8.52 20.82
N PHE A 131 -4.51 -9.55 20.06
CA PHE A 131 -3.45 -10.48 20.42
C PHE A 131 -2.10 -9.92 19.97
N ASP A 132 -1.15 -9.84 20.89
CA ASP A 132 0.24 -9.52 20.57
C ASP A 132 1.01 -10.80 20.25
N LYS A 133 1.25 -11.06 18.96
CA LYS A 133 1.95 -12.26 18.50
C LYS A 133 3.43 -12.26 18.90
N SER A 134 4.00 -11.08 19.19
CA SER A 134 5.36 -10.98 19.71
C SER A 134 5.45 -11.39 21.18
N ASN A 135 4.32 -11.43 21.89
CA ASN A 135 4.23 -11.78 23.30
C ASN A 135 3.30 -12.98 23.55
N HIS A 136 3.60 -14.11 22.90
CA HIS A 136 2.91 -15.39 23.09
C HIS A 136 1.38 -15.33 22.92
N ASP A 137 0.90 -14.58 21.92
CA ASP A 137 -0.53 -14.42 21.64
C ASP A 137 -1.33 -13.93 22.85
N ARG A 138 -0.71 -13.05 23.66
CA ARG A 138 -1.39 -12.49 24.82
C ARG A 138 -2.40 -11.43 24.39
N LEU A 139 -3.60 -11.55 24.94
CA LEU A 139 -4.65 -10.54 24.80
C LEU A 139 -4.23 -9.25 25.53
N THR A 140 -4.07 -8.18 24.75
CA THR A 140 -3.69 -6.84 25.21
C THR A 140 -4.74 -5.83 24.72
N TYR A 141 -4.77 -4.65 25.33
CA TYR A 141 -5.62 -3.55 24.88
C TYR A 141 -4.83 -2.25 24.78
N TYR A 142 -5.28 -1.37 23.88
CA TYR A 142 -4.81 -0.01 23.74
C TYR A 142 -6.02 0.93 23.78
N GLU A 143 -5.92 1.98 24.60
CA GLU A 143 -6.95 2.99 24.78
C GLU A 143 -6.39 4.37 24.47
N THR A 144 -7.17 5.18 23.76
CA THR A 144 -6.77 6.53 23.36
C THR A 144 -7.99 7.43 23.27
N PRO A 145 -7.89 8.73 23.63
CA PRO A 145 -8.97 9.67 23.42
C PRO A 145 -9.31 9.80 21.93
N ILE A 146 -10.59 9.94 21.61
CA ILE A 146 -11.04 10.12 20.23
C ILE A 146 -10.59 11.48 19.72
N VAL A 147 -9.84 11.48 18.62
CA VAL A 147 -9.48 12.68 17.86
C VAL A 147 -10.21 12.66 16.51
N ARG A 148 -10.71 13.80 16.05
CA ARG A 148 -11.36 13.90 14.73
C ARG A 148 -10.39 13.41 13.65
N ASN A 149 -10.88 12.55 12.75
CA ASN A 149 -10.09 11.90 11.69
C ASN A 149 -8.87 11.08 12.17
N GLY A 150 -8.78 10.80 13.47
CA GLY A 150 -7.74 9.95 14.04
C GLY A 150 -7.96 8.48 13.68
N TYR A 151 -6.85 7.75 13.56
CA TYR A 151 -6.89 6.31 13.31
C TYR A 151 -5.71 5.60 13.97
N ILE A 152 -5.89 4.30 14.16
CA ILE A 152 -4.81 3.39 14.56
C ILE A 152 -4.43 2.52 13.38
N GLY A 153 -3.16 2.63 12.99
CA GLY A 153 -2.56 1.85 11.93
C GLY A 153 -1.82 0.63 12.47
N TYR A 154 -1.96 -0.51 11.81
CA TYR A 154 -1.08 -1.66 12.02
C TYR A 154 -0.79 -2.36 10.70
N HIS A 155 0.32 -3.09 10.64
CA HIS A 155 0.77 -3.77 9.44
C HIS A 155 0.80 -5.28 9.62
N GLU A 156 0.51 -6.02 8.55
CA GLU A 156 0.64 -7.46 8.49
C GLU A 156 1.49 -7.85 7.27
N HIS A 157 2.34 -8.86 7.42
CA HIS A 157 3.00 -9.48 6.27
C HIS A 157 2.67 -10.96 6.16
N ILE A 158 2.41 -11.39 4.93
CA ILE A 158 2.28 -12.78 4.54
C ILE A 158 3.43 -13.08 3.58
N SER A 159 4.17 -14.16 3.87
CA SER A 159 5.23 -14.65 2.99
C SER A 159 5.00 -16.13 2.67
N VAL A 160 5.66 -16.60 1.61
CA VAL A 160 5.60 -17.95 1.01
C VAL A 160 5.67 -19.10 2.02
N PHE A 161 6.28 -18.90 3.18
CA PHE A 161 6.45 -19.95 4.18
C PHE A 161 5.20 -20.20 5.04
N LYS A 162 4.18 -19.34 4.95
CA LYS A 162 2.87 -19.60 5.52
C LYS A 162 2.08 -20.36 4.45
N PHE A 163 1.69 -21.62 4.70
CA PHE A 163 0.95 -22.51 3.77
C PHE A 163 -0.40 -21.98 3.25
N GLN A 164 -0.75 -20.74 3.55
CA GLN A 164 -1.94 -20.05 3.08
C GLN A 164 -1.53 -19.01 2.03
N PHE A 165 -1.63 -19.38 0.76
CA PHE A 165 -1.40 -18.45 -0.33
C PHE A 165 -2.69 -17.70 -0.66
N PRO A 166 -2.71 -16.36 -0.60
CA PRO A 166 -3.86 -15.59 -1.05
C PRO A 166 -4.06 -15.81 -2.56
N ILE A 167 -5.24 -16.32 -2.92
CA ILE A 167 -5.65 -16.50 -4.31
C ILE A 167 -6.66 -15.40 -4.64
N SER A 168 -6.47 -14.76 -5.80
CA SER A 168 -7.40 -13.78 -6.36
C SER A 168 -7.77 -14.18 -7.79
N ILE A 169 -8.98 -13.82 -8.21
CA ILE A 169 -9.40 -13.96 -9.61
C ILE A 169 -9.00 -12.66 -10.31
N VAL A 170 -8.25 -12.76 -11.39
CA VAL A 170 -7.75 -11.60 -12.14
C VAL A 170 -8.25 -11.64 -13.57
N THR A 171 -8.66 -10.49 -14.09
CA THR A 171 -8.82 -10.27 -15.53
C THR A 171 -7.73 -9.33 -16.04
N VAL A 172 -7.24 -9.52 -17.26
CA VAL A 172 -6.19 -8.70 -17.88
C VAL A 172 -6.76 -7.96 -19.10
N PRO A 173 -7.51 -6.86 -18.89
CA PRO A 173 -8.15 -6.13 -19.98
C PRO A 173 -7.17 -5.49 -20.96
N PHE A 174 -5.94 -5.18 -20.54
CA PHE A 174 -4.95 -4.57 -21.41
C PHE A 174 -3.66 -5.40 -21.42
N LYS A 175 -3.32 -5.91 -22.60
CA LYS A 175 -2.03 -6.58 -22.86
C LYS A 175 -1.30 -5.85 -23.97
N VAL A 176 -0.05 -5.52 -23.73
CA VAL A 176 0.83 -4.89 -24.71
C VAL A 176 1.98 -5.84 -25.02
N ARG A 177 2.06 -6.22 -26.30
CA ARG A 177 3.12 -7.11 -26.80
C ARG A 177 4.13 -6.25 -27.57
N PRO A 178 5.42 -6.24 -27.20
CA PRO A 178 6.44 -5.50 -27.94
C PRO A 178 6.49 -5.93 -29.41
N ASN A 179 6.91 -5.00 -30.27
CA ASN A 179 7.19 -5.32 -31.67
C ASN A 179 8.40 -6.26 -31.76
N PHE A 180 8.23 -7.36 -32.47
CA PHE A 180 9.33 -8.21 -32.90
C PHE A 180 9.38 -8.21 -34.44
N GLN A 181 10.58 -8.01 -35.00
CA GLN A 181 10.85 -8.16 -36.44
C GLN A 181 10.08 -7.18 -37.35
N GLY A 182 9.81 -5.95 -36.89
CA GLY A 182 9.18 -4.92 -37.72
C GLY A 182 7.65 -5.06 -37.87
N ARG A 183 7.03 -5.99 -37.15
CA ARG A 183 5.57 -6.19 -37.12
C ARG A 183 4.88 -5.06 -36.35
N LYS A 184 3.67 -4.67 -36.74
CA LYS A 184 2.92 -3.63 -36.00
C LYS A 184 2.69 -4.10 -34.56
N GLN A 185 2.91 -3.19 -33.60
CA GLN A 185 2.61 -3.44 -32.20
C GLN A 185 1.09 -3.64 -32.04
N LEU A 186 0.69 -4.78 -31.47
CA LEU A 186 -0.70 -5.09 -31.19
C LEU A 186 -0.98 -4.82 -29.71
N ALA A 187 -1.73 -3.75 -29.45
CA ALA A 187 -2.40 -3.53 -28.17
C ALA A 187 -3.87 -3.93 -28.35
N LYS A 188 -4.28 -5.04 -27.75
CA LYS A 188 -5.68 -5.48 -27.76
C LYS A 188 -6.25 -5.26 -26.36
N ALA A 189 -7.38 -4.55 -26.30
CA ALA A 189 -8.20 -4.54 -25.11
C ALA A 189 -9.11 -5.77 -25.16
N ASP A 190 -8.95 -6.70 -24.22
CA ASP A 190 -9.71 -7.95 -24.24
C ASP A 190 -9.92 -8.50 -22.82
N VAL A 191 -11.16 -8.85 -22.49
CA VAL A 191 -11.55 -9.36 -21.16
C VAL A 191 -11.48 -10.89 -21.12
N ASP A 192 -11.17 -11.54 -22.24
CA ASP A 192 -11.14 -13.00 -22.40
C ASP A 192 -10.03 -13.71 -21.59
N ASN A 193 -9.25 -12.96 -20.81
CA ASN A 193 -8.19 -13.47 -19.95
C ASN A 193 -8.62 -13.45 -18.49
N ILE A 194 -9.50 -14.37 -18.08
CA ILE A 194 -9.85 -14.57 -16.66
C ILE A 194 -8.95 -15.68 -16.10
N GLY A 195 -8.17 -15.35 -15.08
CA GLY A 195 -7.23 -16.27 -14.46
C GLY A 195 -7.18 -16.18 -12.95
N VAL A 196 -6.20 -16.89 -12.40
CA VAL A 196 -5.87 -16.89 -10.98
C VAL A 196 -4.54 -16.18 -10.76
N ASN A 197 -4.49 -15.38 -9.70
CA ASN A 197 -3.28 -14.72 -9.23
C ASN A 197 -2.97 -15.20 -7.81
N LEU A 198 -1.78 -15.77 -7.66
CA LEU A 198 -1.22 -16.33 -6.44
C LEU A 198 -0.23 -15.34 -5.83
N ALA A 199 -0.57 -14.74 -4.69
CA ALA A 199 0.36 -13.84 -4.00
C ALA A 199 1.47 -14.64 -3.29
N ILE A 200 2.72 -14.40 -3.69
CA ILE A 200 3.93 -14.98 -3.07
C ILE A 200 4.33 -14.17 -1.84
N TYR A 201 4.19 -12.85 -1.92
CA TYR A 201 4.44 -11.92 -0.84
C TYR A 201 3.31 -10.90 -0.77
N GLN A 202 2.86 -10.57 0.44
CA GLN A 202 1.84 -9.57 0.67
C GLN A 202 2.17 -8.73 1.91
N TYR A 203 2.03 -7.42 1.77
CA TYR A 203 2.08 -6.43 2.85
C TYR A 203 0.70 -5.77 2.96
N SER A 204 0.07 -5.87 4.12
CA SER A 204 -1.23 -5.26 4.41
C SER A 204 -1.07 -4.12 5.41
N LEU A 205 -1.68 -2.96 5.13
CA LEU A 205 -1.82 -1.83 6.04
C LEU A 205 -3.30 -1.70 6.42
N HIS A 206 -3.57 -1.92 7.70
CA HIS A 206 -4.88 -1.78 8.29
C HIS A 206 -4.97 -0.46 9.04
N ARG A 207 -6.07 0.27 8.85
CA ARG A 207 -6.39 1.50 9.58
C ARG A 207 -7.75 1.33 10.22
N LEU A 208 -7.82 1.52 11.53
CA LEU A 208 -9.04 1.56 12.32
C LEU A 208 -9.30 3.00 12.72
N PHE A 209 -10.28 3.64 12.10
CA PHE A 209 -10.65 5.01 12.41
C PHE A 209 -11.47 5.05 13.69
N TYR A 210 -11.36 6.16 14.44
CA TYR A 210 -12.10 6.33 15.69
C TYR A 210 -13.62 6.48 15.50
N ASP A 211 -14.10 6.67 14.27
CA ASP A 211 -15.52 6.62 13.92
C ASP A 211 -16.02 5.19 13.63
N GLY A 212 -15.20 4.18 13.89
CA GLY A 212 -15.50 2.77 13.65
C GLY A 212 -15.29 2.32 12.19
N LYS A 213 -14.93 3.22 11.26
CA LYS A 213 -14.60 2.83 9.90
C LYS A 213 -13.26 2.11 9.86
N THR A 214 -13.10 1.24 8.87
CA THR A 214 -11.84 0.55 8.61
C THR A 214 -11.38 0.80 7.18
N SER A 215 -10.07 0.89 6.99
CA SER A 215 -9.45 0.92 5.67
C SER A 215 -8.35 -0.14 5.61
N ASN A 216 -8.38 -0.97 4.59
CA ASN A 216 -7.40 -2.01 4.37
C ASN A 216 -6.76 -1.81 2.99
N HIS A 217 -5.45 -1.62 2.99
CA HIS A 217 -4.63 -1.51 1.81
C HIS A 217 -3.71 -2.73 1.75
N LYS A 218 -3.66 -3.44 0.64
CA LYS A 218 -2.72 -4.57 0.47
C LYS A 218 -1.83 -4.30 -0.74
N PHE A 219 -0.55 -4.60 -0.61
CA PHE A 219 0.41 -4.62 -1.68
C PHE A 219 0.92 -6.05 -1.81
N SER A 220 0.91 -6.62 -3.00
CA SER A 220 1.38 -7.99 -3.20
C SER A 220 2.23 -8.16 -4.45
N ILE A 221 3.13 -9.13 -4.38
CA ILE A 221 3.90 -9.64 -5.49
C ILE A 221 3.52 -11.10 -5.68
N GLY A 222 3.22 -11.51 -6.90
CA GLY A 222 2.66 -12.84 -7.15
C GLY A 222 2.97 -13.39 -8.53
N LEU A 223 2.33 -14.53 -8.80
CA LEU A 223 2.32 -15.19 -10.09
C LEU A 223 0.88 -15.32 -10.57
N MET A 224 0.68 -15.10 -11.87
CA MET A 224 -0.59 -15.28 -12.54
C MET A 224 -0.54 -16.49 -13.47
N ALA A 225 -1.66 -17.21 -13.55
CA ALA A 225 -1.96 -18.15 -14.62
C ALA A 225 -3.42 -17.93 -15.08
N ALA A 226 -3.63 -17.75 -16.38
CA ALA A 226 -4.94 -17.53 -16.97
C ALA A 226 -5.09 -18.36 -18.25
N PRO A 227 -6.14 -19.18 -18.40
CA PRO A 227 -6.51 -19.66 -19.73
C PRO A 227 -6.87 -18.44 -20.59
N MET A 228 -6.54 -18.51 -21.87
CA MET A 228 -6.94 -17.50 -22.84
C MET A 228 -7.26 -18.16 -24.17
N VAL A 229 -8.10 -17.49 -24.95
CA VAL A 229 -8.48 -17.94 -26.28
C VAL A 229 -7.97 -16.93 -27.29
N GLN A 230 -7.31 -17.39 -28.35
CA GLN A 230 -6.75 -16.53 -29.38
C GLN A 230 -7.09 -17.06 -30.76
N GLU A 231 -7.61 -16.17 -31.59
CA GLU A 231 -7.83 -16.43 -33.01
C GLU A 231 -6.50 -16.32 -33.76
N PHE A 232 -6.20 -17.36 -34.53
CA PHE A 232 -5.04 -17.46 -35.39
C PHE A 232 -5.45 -17.32 -36.85
N ASN A 233 -4.62 -16.62 -37.61
CA ASN A 233 -4.73 -16.41 -39.04
C ASN A 233 -3.33 -16.46 -39.67
N GLU A 234 -3.25 -16.36 -40.99
CA GLU A 234 -1.98 -16.34 -41.72
C GLU A 234 -1.00 -15.27 -41.17
N GLU A 235 -1.49 -14.03 -40.99
CA GLU A 235 -0.68 -12.89 -40.55
C GLU A 235 0.01 -13.14 -39.20
N ASN A 236 -0.71 -13.74 -38.25
CA ASN A 236 -0.25 -13.95 -36.89
C ASN A 236 0.40 -15.32 -36.64
N THR A 237 0.43 -16.21 -37.64
CA THR A 237 1.07 -17.53 -37.56
C THR A 237 2.30 -17.70 -38.45
N ASN A 238 2.85 -16.61 -39.00
CA ASN A 238 3.95 -16.67 -39.98
C ASN A 238 3.60 -17.55 -41.19
N GLU A 239 2.43 -17.35 -41.78
CA GLU A 239 2.00 -18.08 -43.00
C GLU A 239 1.89 -19.60 -42.80
N TYR A 240 1.76 -20.07 -41.55
CA TYR A 240 1.51 -21.48 -41.26
C TYR A 240 0.08 -21.90 -41.61
N LEU A 241 -0.88 -20.98 -41.41
CA LEU A 241 -2.27 -21.12 -41.87
C LEU A 241 -2.41 -20.44 -43.23
N ASN A 242 -3.29 -20.96 -44.08
CA ASN A 242 -3.62 -20.34 -45.36
C ASN A 242 -4.41 -19.02 -45.16
N GLU A 243 -4.41 -18.12 -46.16
CA GLU A 243 -5.12 -16.81 -46.14
C GLU A 243 -6.58 -16.90 -45.65
N ASP A 244 -7.31 -17.95 -46.07
CA ASP A 244 -8.73 -18.17 -45.75
C ASP A 244 -8.97 -18.99 -44.47
N GLU A 245 -7.92 -19.41 -43.77
CA GLU A 245 -8.02 -20.25 -42.58
C GLU A 245 -7.90 -19.40 -41.30
N SER A 246 -8.96 -19.43 -40.48
CA SER A 246 -8.93 -18.95 -39.11
C SER A 246 -9.14 -20.09 -38.13
N TYR A 247 -8.38 -20.08 -37.04
CA TYR A 247 -8.53 -21.09 -35.99
C TYR A 247 -8.43 -20.46 -34.60
N THR A 248 -9.43 -20.72 -33.78
CA THR A 248 -9.45 -20.29 -32.37
C THR A 248 -8.77 -21.33 -31.47
N GLN A 249 -7.63 -20.99 -30.88
CA GLN A 249 -6.85 -21.90 -30.02
C GLN A 249 -6.89 -21.48 -28.55
N LEU A 250 -6.93 -22.48 -27.66
CA LEU A 250 -6.70 -22.29 -26.23
C LEU A 250 -5.19 -22.13 -25.96
N MET A 251 -4.85 -21.14 -25.15
CA MET A 251 -3.49 -20.86 -24.69
C MET A 251 -3.46 -20.68 -23.18
N LEU A 252 -2.26 -20.78 -22.61
CA LEU A 252 -2.01 -20.47 -21.21
C LEU A 252 -1.22 -19.18 -21.10
N SER A 253 -1.82 -18.16 -20.51
CA SER A 253 -1.16 -16.90 -20.17
C SER A 253 -0.60 -16.99 -18.75
N SER A 254 0.64 -16.57 -18.54
CA SER A 254 1.31 -16.58 -17.24
C SER A 254 2.08 -15.29 -17.03
N GLY A 255 2.38 -14.92 -15.79
CA GLY A 255 3.19 -13.72 -15.54
C GLY A 255 3.48 -13.42 -14.08
N ILE A 256 4.39 -12.47 -13.86
CA ILE A 256 4.67 -11.90 -12.56
C ILE A 256 3.70 -10.75 -12.32
N THR A 257 3.13 -10.65 -11.13
CA THR A 257 2.15 -9.61 -10.77
C THR A 257 2.65 -8.71 -9.66
N LEU A 258 2.32 -7.43 -9.76
CA LEU A 258 2.41 -6.43 -8.70
C LEU A 258 1.00 -5.90 -8.48
N SER A 259 0.40 -6.14 -7.32
CA SER A 259 -1.00 -5.78 -7.07
C SER A 259 -1.13 -4.81 -5.91
N TYR A 260 -2.04 -3.86 -6.05
CA TYR A 260 -2.53 -3.00 -4.98
C TYR A 260 -4.02 -3.21 -4.77
N THR A 261 -4.41 -3.64 -3.58
CA THR A 261 -5.78 -3.90 -3.18
C THR A 261 -6.27 -2.80 -2.25
N TYR A 262 -7.45 -2.27 -2.54
CA TYR A 262 -8.21 -1.44 -1.62
C TYR A 262 -9.55 -2.13 -1.35
N LYS A 263 -9.79 -2.52 -0.09
CA LYS A 263 -10.90 -3.40 0.31
C LYS A 263 -10.82 -4.77 -0.39
N GLU A 264 -11.71 -5.06 -1.33
CA GLU A 264 -11.76 -6.32 -2.12
C GLU A 264 -11.34 -6.14 -3.59
N LEU A 265 -11.21 -4.90 -4.06
CA LEU A 265 -10.82 -4.59 -5.44
C LEU A 265 -9.31 -4.39 -5.55
N SER A 266 -8.69 -5.07 -6.50
CA SER A 266 -7.25 -5.02 -6.74
C SER A 266 -6.94 -4.50 -8.13
N PHE A 267 -5.96 -3.62 -8.21
CA PHE A 267 -5.34 -3.20 -9.46
C PHE A 267 -4.00 -3.90 -9.58
N THR A 268 -3.78 -4.59 -10.69
CA THR A 268 -2.62 -5.45 -10.90
C THR A 268 -1.83 -4.95 -12.10
N ILE A 269 -0.54 -4.75 -11.93
CA ILE A 269 0.40 -4.54 -13.03
C ILE A 269 1.10 -5.87 -13.27
N ILE A 270 1.17 -6.29 -14.53
CA ILE A 270 1.94 -7.45 -14.97
C ILE A 270 3.16 -6.91 -15.72
N PRO A 271 4.29 -6.66 -15.04
CA PRO A 271 5.48 -6.14 -15.70
C PRO A 271 6.08 -7.11 -16.70
N LEU A 272 5.85 -8.42 -16.51
CA LEU A 272 6.37 -9.46 -17.37
C LEU A 272 5.43 -10.67 -17.37
N GLY A 273 4.85 -10.97 -18.53
CA GLY A 273 4.04 -12.16 -18.77
C GLY A 273 4.40 -12.84 -20.08
N TRP A 274 3.95 -14.08 -20.26
CA TRP A 274 4.14 -14.90 -21.45
C TRP A 274 2.87 -15.67 -21.77
N ASP A 275 2.60 -15.82 -23.05
CA ASP A 275 1.49 -16.64 -23.55
C ASP A 275 2.07 -17.90 -24.19
N THR A 276 1.69 -19.07 -23.68
CA THR A 276 2.17 -20.37 -24.14
C THR A 276 1.07 -21.10 -24.88
N ALA A 277 1.31 -21.41 -26.15
CA ALA A 277 0.41 -22.24 -26.94
C ALA A 277 0.46 -23.71 -26.49
N LEU A 278 -0.72 -24.31 -26.36
CA LEU A 278 -0.86 -25.71 -25.94
C LEU A 278 -0.96 -26.69 -27.13
N THR A 279 -1.15 -26.17 -28.35
CA THR A 279 -1.36 -26.96 -29.57
C THR A 279 -0.25 -26.75 -30.60
N THR A 280 -0.10 -27.68 -31.54
CA THR A 280 0.93 -27.61 -32.60
C THR A 280 0.75 -26.39 -33.50
N VAL A 281 -0.49 -26.05 -33.86
CA VAL A 281 -0.79 -24.85 -34.65
C VAL A 281 -0.36 -23.60 -33.89
N GLY A 282 -0.72 -23.48 -32.61
CA GLY A 282 -0.38 -22.30 -31.82
C GLY A 282 1.10 -22.09 -31.54
N LYS A 283 1.93 -23.12 -31.68
CA LYS A 283 3.39 -22.95 -31.59
C LYS A 283 3.94 -22.02 -32.67
N HIS A 284 3.23 -21.87 -33.79
CA HIS A 284 3.58 -20.98 -34.90
C HIS A 284 3.08 -19.54 -34.70
N TRP A 285 2.28 -19.29 -33.66
CA TRP A 285 1.84 -17.95 -33.33
C TRP A 285 3.04 -17.06 -33.01
N VAL A 286 3.05 -15.87 -33.60
CA VAL A 286 4.21 -14.95 -33.56
C VAL A 286 4.58 -14.50 -32.15
N TYR A 287 3.62 -14.51 -31.23
CA TYR A 287 3.81 -14.14 -29.83
C TYR A 287 3.91 -15.33 -28.87
N ASN A 288 3.94 -16.57 -29.37
CA ASN A 288 4.10 -17.76 -28.53
C ASN A 288 5.43 -17.71 -27.75
N GLY A 289 5.35 -17.78 -26.42
CA GLY A 289 6.48 -17.67 -25.51
C GLY A 289 7.16 -16.29 -25.49
N ARG A 290 6.57 -15.28 -26.13
CA ARG A 290 7.12 -13.91 -26.15
C ARG A 290 6.64 -13.12 -24.93
N PRO A 291 7.49 -12.21 -24.40
CA PRO A 291 7.12 -11.41 -23.25
C PRO A 291 6.07 -10.38 -23.62
N TRP A 292 5.18 -10.08 -22.68
CA TRP A 292 4.22 -8.99 -22.73
C TRP A 292 4.13 -8.32 -21.36
N TYR A 293 3.59 -7.09 -21.33
CA TYR A 293 3.23 -6.40 -20.08
C TYR A 293 1.78 -5.99 -20.14
N GLY A 294 1.14 -5.85 -18.99
CA GLY A 294 -0.29 -5.61 -18.96
C GLY A 294 -0.79 -5.00 -17.66
N PHE A 295 -2.07 -4.67 -17.70
CA PHE A 295 -2.83 -4.18 -16.57
C PHE A 295 -4.02 -5.10 -16.34
N GLY A 296 -4.20 -5.46 -15.08
CA GLY A 296 -5.21 -6.37 -14.58
C GLY A 296 -6.09 -5.73 -13.51
N ILE A 297 -7.30 -6.24 -13.41
CA ILE A 297 -8.22 -5.97 -12.31
C ILE A 297 -8.49 -7.32 -11.64
N ALA A 298 -8.31 -7.39 -10.32
CA ALA A 298 -8.51 -8.62 -9.57
C ALA A 298 -9.48 -8.44 -8.40
N LEU A 299 -10.17 -9.53 -8.07
CA LEU A 299 -11.06 -9.64 -6.92
C LEU A 299 -10.50 -10.66 -5.95
N ASP A 300 -10.45 -10.28 -4.67
CA ASP A 300 -10.07 -11.19 -3.58
C ASP A 300 -11.13 -12.29 -3.44
N THR A 301 -10.71 -13.57 -3.42
CA THR A 301 -11.64 -14.72 -3.34
C THR A 301 -12.44 -14.74 -2.05
N LYS A 302 -12.03 -13.98 -1.02
CA LYS A 302 -12.86 -13.73 0.18
C LYS A 302 -14.23 -13.16 -0.15
N PHE A 303 -14.35 -12.39 -1.23
CA PHE A 303 -15.63 -11.86 -1.72
C PHE A 303 -16.62 -12.97 -2.11
N LEU A 304 -16.12 -14.13 -2.54
CA LEU A 304 -16.93 -15.27 -2.97
C LEU A 304 -17.25 -16.24 -1.83
N GLY A 305 -16.86 -15.93 -0.59
CA GLY A 305 -17.07 -16.79 0.57
C GLY A 305 -16.11 -17.99 0.67
N PHE A 306 -15.10 -18.07 -0.20
CA PHE A 306 -14.11 -19.19 -0.21
C PHE A 306 -13.01 -19.06 0.86
N GLY A 307 -13.13 -18.14 1.82
CA GLY A 307 -12.19 -17.99 2.92
C GLY A 307 -12.90 -18.11 4.26
N SER A 308 -12.61 -19.18 4.99
CA SER A 308 -13.07 -19.33 6.38
C SER A 308 -12.52 -18.19 7.23
N SER A 309 -13.41 -17.50 7.94
CA SER A 309 -13.08 -16.75 9.15
C SER A 309 -12.33 -17.67 10.10
N ILE A 310 -11.01 -17.51 10.16
CA ILE A 310 -10.15 -18.01 11.25
C ILE A 310 -9.85 -16.81 12.14
#